data_AF-A0A2I1J3N2-F1
#
_entry.id   AF-A0A2I1J3N2-F1
#
_cell.length_a   1.000
_cell.length_b   1.000
_cell.length_c   1.000
_cell.angle_alpha   90.00
_cell.angle_beta   90.00
_cell.angle_gamma   90.00
#
_symmetry.space_group_name_H-M   'P 1'
#
loop_
_entity.id
_entity.type
_entity.pdbx_description
1 polymer ?
#
loop_
_entity_poly.entity_id
_entity_poly.type
_entity_poly.pdbx_seq_one_letter_code
_entity_poly.pdbx_strand_id
1 'polypeptide(L)'
;MPGRRDRQRVPPAVSAEVIERWGNDCWLGMPGCTNHSDTTDHIVPHIAGGPTVPANLRRACKHCNSLRGDRTLNGYGALIHAVIGPPAGGKSTYVDMHRQPGAVVLDFDALAKAMMPGSDAEHVTVEWVRRMASGAWYGAYRHMVRVTEPVELWLVKTLPFTPRSPRLLDEWIALDYDITVCDPGKQEVMDRLRARGMDVGKRLQAGVLQWYRQGITQTGIDARLKARRSRLAALGLANGPDAGPIGSQPARPAW
;
A
#
# COMPACT_ATOMS: atom_id res chain seq x y z
N MET A 1 -10.62 -19.89 23.34
CA MET A 1 -10.46 -18.49 22.93
C MET A 1 -9.28 -17.90 23.68
N PRO A 2 -8.11 -17.67 23.07
CA PRO A 2 -7.03 -16.99 23.76
C PRO A 2 -7.50 -15.58 24.11
N GLY A 3 -7.48 -15.23 25.40
CA GLY A 3 -7.95 -13.94 25.91
C GLY A 3 -7.30 -12.78 25.17
N ARG A 4 -8.09 -11.72 24.95
CA ARG A 4 -7.61 -10.44 24.42
C ARG A 4 -6.46 -9.99 25.31
N ARG A 5 -5.20 -10.20 24.88
CA ARG A 5 -4.04 -9.63 25.58
C ARG A 5 -4.26 -8.12 25.56
N ASP A 6 -4.53 -7.55 26.73
CA ASP A 6 -4.64 -6.10 26.86
C ASP A 6 -3.42 -5.47 26.20
N ARG A 7 -3.63 -4.46 25.36
CA ARG A 7 -2.54 -3.73 24.72
C ARG A 7 -1.65 -3.20 25.84
N GLN A 8 -0.50 -3.83 26.05
CA GLN A 8 0.40 -3.45 27.11
C GLN A 8 0.90 -2.04 26.81
N ARG A 9 0.54 -1.09 27.66
CA ARG A 9 0.99 0.30 27.51
C ARG A 9 2.52 0.30 27.56
N VAL A 10 3.17 0.92 26.59
CA VAL A 10 4.63 1.04 26.59
C VAL A 10 5.07 1.79 27.85
N PRO A 11 5.96 1.21 28.69
CA PRO A 11 6.42 1.89 29.89
C PRO A 11 7.07 3.25 29.58
N PRO A 12 6.91 4.27 30.44
CA PRO A 12 7.53 5.59 30.23
C PRO A 12 9.05 5.51 30.07
N ALA A 13 9.74 4.68 30.85
CA ALA A 13 11.19 4.49 30.76
C ALA A 13 11.64 3.97 29.38
N VAL A 14 10.93 2.98 28.83
CA VAL A 14 11.19 2.45 27.48
C VAL A 14 10.92 3.51 26.42
N SER A 15 9.87 4.31 26.60
CA SER A 15 9.57 5.41 25.68
C SER A 15 10.65 6.50 25.71
N ALA A 16 11.21 6.80 26.88
CA ALA A 16 12.31 7.75 27.04
C ALA A 16 13.59 7.25 26.34
N GLU A 17 13.91 5.96 26.45
CA GLU A 17 15.04 5.35 25.74
C GLU A 17 14.88 5.44 24.21
N VAL A 18 13.67 5.26 23.67
CA VAL A 18 13.40 5.44 22.24
C VAL A 18 13.63 6.91 21.82
N ILE A 19 13.17 7.87 22.64
CA ILE A 19 13.35 9.29 22.37
C ILE A 19 14.84 9.68 22.42
N GLU A 20 15.58 9.18 23.40
CA GLU A 20 17.00 9.46 23.55
C GLU A 20 17.81 8.96 22.35
N ARG A 21 17.47 7.77 21.83
CA ARG A 21 18.20 7.15 20.72
C ARG A 21 17.90 7.75 19.35
N TRP A 22 16.67 8.18 19.12
CA TRP A 22 16.18 8.45 17.76
C TRP A 22 15.29 9.70 17.66
N GLY A 23 15.17 10.48 18.73
CA GLY A 23 14.36 11.70 18.79
C GLY A 23 12.87 11.44 18.96
N ASN A 24 12.10 12.53 19.12
CA ASN A 24 10.64 12.48 19.36
C ASN A 24 9.79 12.86 18.14
N ASP A 25 10.38 13.01 16.97
CA ASP A 25 9.62 13.31 15.75
C ASP A 25 8.72 12.14 15.37
N CYS A 26 7.65 12.40 14.62
CA CYS A 26 6.78 11.35 14.11
C CYS A 26 7.42 10.64 12.91
N TRP A 27 7.79 9.37 13.08
CA TRP A 27 8.52 8.63 12.04
C TRP A 27 7.61 8.03 10.97
N LEU A 28 6.31 7.97 11.23
CA LEU A 28 5.35 7.40 10.30
C LEU A 28 5.16 8.27 9.05
N GLY A 29 5.11 9.60 9.21
CA GLY A 29 4.97 10.53 8.08
C GLY A 29 3.71 10.29 7.23
N MET A 30 2.65 9.73 7.83
CA MET A 30 1.38 9.49 7.13
C MET A 30 0.72 10.82 6.71
N PRO A 31 -0.20 10.81 5.75
CA PRO A 31 -0.93 12.01 5.35
C PRO A 31 -1.59 12.72 6.53
N GLY A 32 -1.30 14.00 6.72
CA GLY A 32 -1.78 14.78 7.89
C GLY A 32 -0.89 14.65 9.13
N CYS A 33 0.35 14.16 8.99
CA CYS A 33 1.31 14.11 10.09
C CYS A 33 1.55 15.49 10.72
N THR A 34 1.56 15.54 12.06
CA THR A 34 1.86 16.73 12.86
C THR A 34 3.35 16.91 13.14
N ASN A 35 4.18 15.94 12.72
CA ASN A 35 5.61 15.81 13.01
C ASN A 35 6.00 15.71 14.49
N HIS A 36 5.10 16.02 15.43
CA HIS A 36 5.33 15.90 16.88
C HIS A 36 4.67 14.63 17.45
N SER A 37 5.45 13.75 18.09
CA SER A 37 4.96 12.50 18.68
C SER A 37 4.54 12.62 20.13
N ASP A 38 3.33 12.14 20.41
CA ASP A 38 2.72 11.93 21.73
C ASP A 38 2.50 10.43 22.03
N THR A 39 2.81 9.54 21.08
CA THR A 39 2.65 8.08 21.23
C THR A 39 3.91 7.30 20.86
N THR A 40 3.97 6.07 21.34
CA THR A 40 4.95 5.06 20.92
C THR A 40 4.25 4.03 20.04
N ASP A 41 4.78 3.77 18.85
CA ASP A 41 4.27 2.81 17.86
C ASP A 41 5.22 1.63 17.74
N HIS A 42 4.68 0.42 17.64
CA HIS A 42 5.46 -0.79 17.41
C HIS A 42 5.71 -0.98 15.92
N ILE A 43 6.96 -1.17 15.49
CA ILE A 43 7.31 -1.41 14.09
C ILE A 43 6.64 -2.70 13.59
N VAL A 44 6.85 -3.81 14.30
CA VAL A 44 6.06 -5.03 14.19
C VAL A 44 4.97 -4.98 15.25
N PRO A 45 3.67 -4.96 14.88
CA PRO A 45 2.59 -4.82 15.86
C PRO A 45 2.44 -6.06 16.74
N HIS A 46 1.83 -5.91 17.92
CA HIS A 46 1.62 -7.02 18.85
C HIS A 46 0.86 -8.21 18.27
N ILE A 47 -0.11 -7.95 17.39
CA ILE A 47 -0.87 -9.01 16.72
C ILE A 47 0.00 -9.87 15.81
N ALA A 48 1.13 -9.32 15.36
CA ALA A 48 2.17 -9.99 14.57
C ALA A 48 3.30 -10.58 15.44
N GLY A 49 3.15 -10.59 16.77
CA GLY A 49 4.16 -11.10 17.69
C GLY A 49 5.23 -10.10 18.11
N GLY A 50 5.16 -8.84 17.67
CA GLY A 50 6.18 -7.84 17.98
C GLY A 50 6.28 -7.51 19.48
N PRO A 51 7.48 -7.58 20.10
CA PRO A 51 7.66 -7.31 21.53
C PRO A 51 7.73 -5.81 21.85
N THR A 52 7.45 -5.44 23.10
CA THR A 52 7.64 -4.06 23.60
C THR A 52 9.08 -3.86 24.04
N VAL A 53 9.97 -3.68 23.06
CA VAL A 53 11.39 -3.40 23.28
C VAL A 53 11.82 -2.20 22.45
N PRO A 54 12.81 -1.41 22.89
CA PRO A 54 13.27 -0.23 22.16
C PRO A 54 13.54 -0.49 20.67
N ALA A 55 14.10 -1.64 20.32
CA ALA A 55 14.39 -2.00 18.93
C ALA A 55 13.15 -2.22 18.05
N ASN A 56 11.98 -2.52 18.62
CA ASN A 56 10.71 -2.67 17.90
C ASN A 56 9.80 -1.44 18.08
N LEU A 57 10.30 -0.35 18.68
CA LEU A 57 9.49 0.82 18.98
C LEU A 57 9.99 2.04 18.20
N ARG A 58 9.04 2.90 17.84
CA ARG A 58 9.29 4.21 17.24
C ARG A 58 8.35 5.26 17.78
N ARG A 59 8.72 6.53 17.59
CA ARG A 59 7.87 7.66 17.94
C ARG A 59 6.89 7.96 16.82
N ALA A 60 5.63 8.19 17.21
CA ALA A 60 4.56 8.55 16.28
C ALA A 60 3.58 9.53 16.93
N CYS A 61 3.03 10.44 16.14
CA CYS A 61 1.86 11.20 16.56
C CYS A 61 0.61 10.29 16.56
N LYS A 62 -0.34 10.58 17.45
CA LYS A 62 -1.60 9.82 17.60
C LYS A 62 -2.35 9.66 16.28
N HIS A 63 -2.36 10.70 15.43
CA HIS A 63 -2.98 10.65 14.11
C HIS A 63 -2.35 9.56 13.23
N CYS A 64 -1.02 9.59 13.08
CA CYS A 64 -0.33 8.62 12.24
C CYS A 64 -0.43 7.21 12.80
N ASN A 65 -0.27 7.04 14.12
CA ASN A 65 -0.37 5.74 14.78
C ASN A 65 -1.76 5.11 14.59
N SER A 66 -2.82 5.90 14.77
CA SER A 66 -4.20 5.48 14.53
C SER A 66 -4.45 5.12 13.05
N LEU A 67 -4.02 5.98 12.13
CA LEU A 67 -4.21 5.77 10.69
C LEU A 67 -3.45 4.54 10.19
N ARG A 68 -2.23 4.33 10.67
CA ARG A 68 -1.43 3.15 10.37
C ARG A 68 -2.16 1.87 10.81
N GLY A 69 -2.63 1.83 12.06
CA GLY A 69 -3.17 0.63 12.68
C GLY A 69 -2.14 -0.50 12.66
N ASP A 70 -2.59 -1.73 12.47
CA ASP A 70 -1.71 -2.91 12.46
C ASP A 70 -0.98 -3.14 11.11
N ARG A 71 -0.94 -2.15 10.22
CA ARG A 71 -0.23 -2.26 8.93
C ARG A 71 1.29 -2.16 9.15
N THR A 72 2.05 -3.10 8.61
CA THR A 72 3.51 -3.10 8.71
C THR A 72 4.17 -2.24 7.63
N LEU A 73 5.43 -1.85 7.85
CA LEU A 73 6.28 -1.41 6.73
C LEU A 73 6.47 -2.61 5.79
N ASN A 74 6.61 -2.33 4.49
CA ASN A 74 6.82 -3.37 3.50
C ASN A 74 8.04 -4.25 3.86
N GLY A 75 7.87 -5.57 3.83
CA GLY A 75 8.91 -6.54 4.20
C GLY A 75 9.03 -6.89 5.70
N TYR A 76 8.23 -6.29 6.59
CA TYR A 76 8.05 -6.76 7.98
C TYR A 76 6.90 -7.80 8.10
N GLY A 77 6.78 -8.66 7.09
CA GLY A 77 5.65 -9.57 6.89
C GLY A 77 5.44 -9.77 5.39
N ALA A 78 4.28 -9.39 4.89
CA ALA A 78 4.02 -9.42 3.45
C ALA A 78 4.94 -8.46 2.66
N LEU A 79 5.26 -8.86 1.44
CA LEU A 79 5.83 -8.00 0.39
C LEU A 79 4.69 -7.49 -0.49
N ILE A 80 4.46 -6.18 -0.49
CA ILE A 80 3.31 -5.56 -1.12
C ILE A 80 3.73 -4.71 -2.32
N HIS A 81 3.21 -5.08 -3.49
CA HIS A 81 3.39 -4.39 -4.76
C HIS A 81 2.07 -3.76 -5.19
N ALA A 82 2.00 -2.44 -5.27
CA ALA A 82 0.85 -1.71 -5.79
C ALA A 82 1.09 -1.35 -7.26
N VAL A 83 0.20 -1.81 -8.14
CA VAL A 83 0.24 -1.50 -9.57
C VAL A 83 -0.91 -0.57 -9.90
N ILE A 84 -0.56 0.65 -10.28
CA ILE A 84 -1.48 1.71 -10.65
C ILE A 84 -1.30 2.18 -12.08
N GLY A 85 -2.30 2.84 -12.65
CA GLY A 85 -2.26 3.25 -14.05
C GLY A 85 -3.65 3.38 -14.66
N PRO A 86 -3.75 4.04 -15.82
CA PRO A 86 -5.04 4.28 -16.48
C PRO A 86 -5.75 2.96 -16.81
N PRO A 87 -7.08 2.97 -16.99
CA PRO A 87 -7.77 1.85 -17.62
C PRO A 87 -7.09 1.50 -18.96
N ALA A 88 -7.01 0.22 -19.33
CA ALA A 88 -6.26 -0.28 -20.49
C ALA A 88 -4.74 -0.01 -20.50
N GLY A 89 -4.14 0.44 -19.39
CA GLY A 89 -2.69 0.64 -19.26
C GLY A 89 -1.86 -0.65 -19.31
N GLY A 90 -2.47 -1.82 -19.09
CA GLY A 90 -1.76 -3.12 -19.08
C GLY A 90 -1.42 -3.65 -17.68
N LYS A 91 -2.04 -3.10 -16.63
CA LYS A 91 -1.75 -3.45 -15.23
C LYS A 91 -1.83 -4.96 -14.94
N SER A 92 -2.92 -5.63 -15.30
CA SER A 92 -3.10 -7.07 -15.04
C SER A 92 -2.04 -7.90 -15.76
N THR A 93 -1.75 -7.56 -17.03
CA THR A 93 -0.66 -8.18 -17.79
C THR A 93 0.70 -7.98 -17.14
N TYR A 94 0.99 -6.77 -16.66
CA TYR A 94 2.22 -6.49 -15.92
C TYR A 94 2.33 -7.40 -14.69
N VAL A 95 1.27 -7.51 -13.88
CA VAL A 95 1.25 -8.36 -12.69
C VAL A 95 1.49 -9.83 -13.06
N ASP A 96 0.81 -10.34 -14.07
CA ASP A 96 0.98 -11.74 -14.51
C ASP A 96 2.40 -12.05 -15.00
N MET A 97 3.10 -11.07 -15.55
CA MET A 97 4.49 -11.22 -15.99
C MET A 97 5.52 -11.14 -14.86
N HIS A 98 5.19 -10.53 -13.71
CA HIS A 98 6.17 -10.21 -12.66
C HIS A 98 5.96 -10.95 -11.33
N ARG A 99 4.72 -11.39 -11.04
CA ARG A 99 4.43 -12.08 -9.78
C ARG A 99 5.07 -13.47 -9.71
N GLN A 100 5.50 -13.88 -8.52
CA GLN A 100 5.97 -15.26 -8.31
C GLN A 100 4.78 -16.23 -8.17
N PRO A 101 4.99 -17.54 -8.41
CA PRO A 101 4.01 -18.57 -8.08
C PRO A 101 3.61 -18.48 -6.60
N GLY A 102 2.30 -18.52 -6.32
CA GLY A 102 1.76 -18.40 -4.96
C GLY A 102 1.46 -16.97 -4.49
N ALA A 103 1.82 -15.94 -5.27
CA ALA A 103 1.46 -14.57 -4.95
C ALA A 103 -0.07 -14.35 -4.96
N VAL A 104 -0.57 -13.52 -4.04
CA VAL A 104 -1.98 -13.17 -3.94
C VAL A 104 -2.24 -11.87 -4.70
N VAL A 105 -3.14 -11.90 -5.68
CA VAL A 105 -3.47 -10.74 -6.51
C VAL A 105 -4.86 -10.21 -6.17
N LEU A 106 -4.93 -8.93 -5.79
CA LEU A 106 -6.17 -8.19 -5.61
C LEU A 106 -6.42 -7.27 -6.80
N ASP A 107 -7.01 -7.85 -7.85
CA ASP A 107 -7.42 -7.13 -9.06
C ASP A 107 -8.94 -6.94 -9.10
N PHE A 108 -9.35 -5.68 -9.22
CA PHE A 108 -10.75 -5.32 -9.32
C PHE A 108 -11.45 -5.96 -10.52
N ASP A 109 -10.81 -5.97 -11.70
CA ASP A 109 -11.44 -6.47 -12.92
C ASP A 109 -11.56 -8.00 -12.87
N ALA A 110 -10.56 -8.69 -12.30
CA ALA A 110 -10.63 -10.13 -12.03
C ALA A 110 -11.72 -10.48 -11.03
N LEU A 111 -11.85 -9.73 -9.92
CA LEU A 111 -12.93 -9.91 -8.95
C LEU A 111 -14.31 -9.70 -9.58
N ALA A 112 -14.47 -8.64 -10.38
CA ALA A 112 -15.74 -8.37 -11.04
C ALA A 112 -16.10 -9.49 -12.02
N LYS A 113 -15.13 -9.99 -12.79
CA LYS A 113 -15.32 -11.12 -13.72
C LYS A 113 -15.74 -12.40 -12.99
N ALA A 114 -15.12 -12.69 -11.85
CA ALA A 114 -15.46 -13.87 -11.04
C ALA A 114 -16.89 -13.83 -10.47
N MET A 115 -17.50 -12.65 -10.32
CA MET A 115 -18.89 -12.50 -9.86
C MET A 115 -19.94 -12.77 -10.94
N MET A 116 -19.54 -12.89 -12.22
CA MET A 116 -20.43 -13.23 -13.33
C MET A 116 -19.85 -14.41 -14.13
N PRO A 117 -19.80 -15.61 -13.54
CA PRO A 117 -19.34 -16.80 -14.27
C PRO A 117 -20.22 -17.02 -15.52
N GLY A 118 -19.58 -17.40 -16.63
CA GLY A 118 -20.26 -17.61 -17.93
C GLY A 118 -20.55 -16.34 -18.73
N SER A 119 -20.13 -15.16 -18.27
CA SER A 119 -20.14 -13.96 -19.10
C SER A 119 -18.96 -13.97 -20.08
N ASP A 120 -19.23 -13.82 -21.36
CA ASP A 120 -18.21 -13.64 -22.41
C ASP A 120 -17.57 -12.25 -22.41
N ALA A 121 -18.01 -11.36 -21.51
CA ALA A 121 -17.48 -10.01 -21.41
C ALA A 121 -16.04 -10.04 -20.86
N GLU A 122 -15.11 -9.46 -21.62
CA GLU A 122 -13.72 -9.26 -21.16
C GLU A 122 -13.67 -8.37 -19.91
N HIS A 123 -14.56 -7.38 -19.82
CA HIS A 123 -14.67 -6.43 -18.71
C HIS A 123 -16.12 -6.28 -18.23
N VAL A 124 -16.32 -6.25 -16.92
CA VAL A 124 -17.64 -6.06 -16.32
C VAL A 124 -18.04 -4.59 -16.32
N THR A 125 -19.02 -4.25 -17.16
CA THR A 125 -19.58 -2.90 -17.30
C THR A 125 -20.83 -2.68 -16.44
N VAL A 126 -21.46 -3.76 -15.96
CA VAL A 126 -22.71 -3.72 -15.19
C VAL A 126 -22.50 -3.12 -13.79
N GLU A 127 -23.18 -2.01 -13.50
CA GLU A 127 -22.86 -1.17 -12.33
C GLU A 127 -23.06 -1.85 -10.98
N TRP A 128 -24.13 -2.64 -10.82
CA TRP A 128 -24.39 -3.31 -9.53
C TRP A 128 -23.32 -4.35 -9.20
N VAL A 129 -22.80 -5.06 -10.20
CA VAL A 129 -21.66 -5.99 -10.04
C VAL A 129 -20.40 -5.21 -9.68
N ARG A 130 -20.14 -4.08 -10.34
CA ARG A 130 -18.99 -3.22 -10.02
C ARG A 130 -19.04 -2.69 -8.58
N ARG A 131 -20.23 -2.42 -8.05
CA ARG A 131 -20.41 -2.04 -6.63
C ARG A 131 -20.12 -3.20 -5.69
N MET A 132 -20.58 -4.41 -6.02
CA MET A 132 -20.24 -5.63 -5.28
C MET A 132 -18.72 -5.88 -5.29
N ALA A 133 -18.08 -5.81 -6.46
CA ALA A 133 -16.63 -5.94 -6.62
C ALA A 133 -15.86 -4.87 -5.85
N SER A 134 -16.38 -3.63 -5.79
CA SER A 134 -15.79 -2.56 -4.99
C SER A 134 -15.83 -2.89 -3.50
N GLY A 135 -16.97 -3.40 -3.01
CA GLY A 135 -17.12 -3.85 -1.62
C GLY A 135 -16.16 -5.00 -1.28
N ALA A 136 -16.09 -6.00 -2.15
CA ALA A 136 -15.17 -7.14 -2.02
C ALA A 136 -13.71 -6.68 -2.02
N TRP A 137 -13.31 -5.81 -2.94
CA TRP A 137 -11.96 -5.25 -3.02
C TRP A 137 -11.61 -4.50 -1.74
N TYR A 138 -12.50 -3.63 -1.22
CA TYR A 138 -12.23 -2.90 0.03
C TYR A 138 -12.13 -3.81 1.25
N GLY A 139 -12.97 -4.85 1.31
CA GLY A 139 -12.91 -5.88 2.35
C GLY A 139 -11.59 -6.63 2.32
N ALA A 140 -11.22 -7.19 1.17
CA ALA A 140 -9.99 -7.93 0.97
C ALA A 140 -8.75 -7.05 1.24
N TYR A 141 -8.69 -5.84 0.66
CA TYR A 141 -7.61 -4.88 0.89
C TYR A 141 -7.37 -4.63 2.38
N ARG A 142 -8.43 -4.45 3.18
CA ARG A 142 -8.32 -4.22 4.62
C ARG A 142 -7.60 -5.37 5.34
N HIS A 143 -7.82 -6.61 4.94
CA HIS A 143 -7.16 -7.76 5.57
C HIS A 143 -5.75 -7.97 5.00
N MET A 144 -5.59 -7.87 3.68
CA MET A 144 -4.32 -8.09 2.98
C MET A 144 -3.20 -7.19 3.49
N VAL A 145 -3.45 -5.89 3.69
CA VAL A 145 -2.43 -4.95 4.18
C VAL A 145 -2.03 -5.12 5.65
N ARG A 146 -2.60 -6.11 6.34
CA ARG A 146 -2.29 -6.48 7.73
C ARG A 146 -1.78 -7.92 7.84
N VAL A 147 -1.54 -8.59 6.71
CA VAL A 147 -0.96 -9.93 6.66
C VAL A 147 0.47 -9.86 7.19
N THR A 148 0.80 -10.79 8.07
CA THR A 148 2.08 -10.86 8.77
C THR A 148 2.96 -11.99 8.25
N GLU A 149 2.35 -12.90 7.52
CA GLU A 149 2.96 -14.00 6.82
C GLU A 149 3.86 -13.47 5.68
N PRO A 150 5.00 -14.12 5.41
CA PRO A 150 5.92 -13.73 4.35
C PRO A 150 5.37 -14.14 2.98
N VAL A 151 4.33 -13.45 2.53
CA VAL A 151 3.66 -13.67 1.24
C VAL A 151 3.77 -12.45 0.35
N GLU A 152 3.80 -12.69 -0.96
CA GLU A 152 3.78 -11.64 -1.97
C GLU A 152 2.34 -11.24 -2.29
N LEU A 153 2.02 -9.95 -2.18
CA LEU A 153 0.69 -9.39 -2.38
C LEU A 153 0.73 -8.31 -3.47
N TRP A 154 -0.14 -8.45 -4.47
CA TRP A 154 -0.28 -7.50 -5.57
C TRP A 154 -1.60 -6.74 -5.46
N LEU A 155 -1.54 -5.41 -5.40
CA LEU A 155 -2.70 -4.53 -5.34
C LEU A 155 -2.87 -3.84 -6.69
N VAL A 156 -3.88 -4.23 -7.47
CA VAL A 156 -4.14 -3.64 -8.79
C VAL A 156 -5.27 -2.62 -8.68
N LYS A 157 -4.98 -1.38 -9.06
CA LYS A 157 -5.98 -0.30 -8.97
C LYS A 157 -5.73 0.78 -10.01
N THR A 158 -6.79 1.35 -10.58
CA THR A 158 -6.59 2.49 -11.50
C THR A 158 -6.10 3.73 -10.77
N LEU A 159 -6.85 4.22 -9.78
CA LEU A 159 -6.55 5.45 -9.04
C LEU A 159 -6.19 5.13 -7.59
N PRO A 160 -5.09 5.65 -7.03
CA PRO A 160 -4.67 5.32 -5.67
C PRO A 160 -5.40 6.18 -4.62
N PHE A 161 -6.73 6.05 -4.56
CA PHE A 161 -7.57 6.58 -3.48
C PHE A 161 -8.83 5.73 -3.28
N THR A 162 -9.41 5.81 -2.09
CA THR A 162 -10.70 5.22 -1.75
C THR A 162 -11.48 6.19 -0.85
N PRO A 163 -12.81 6.03 -0.66
CA PRO A 163 -13.56 6.87 0.26
C PRO A 163 -13.00 6.88 1.69
N ARG A 164 -12.40 5.78 2.16
CA ARG A 164 -11.80 5.69 3.50
C ARG A 164 -10.32 6.10 3.56
N SER A 165 -9.65 6.14 2.41
CA SER A 165 -8.24 6.54 2.26
C SER A 165 -8.12 7.44 1.03
N PRO A 166 -8.52 8.72 1.13
CA PRO A 166 -8.47 9.65 -0.01
C PRO A 166 -7.04 9.98 -0.45
N ARG A 167 -6.05 9.82 0.45
CA ARG A 167 -4.62 10.00 0.18
C ARG A 167 -3.86 8.66 0.18
N LEU A 168 -4.48 7.61 -0.36
CA LEU A 168 -3.97 6.25 -0.28
C LEU A 168 -2.56 6.08 -0.89
N LEU A 169 -2.24 6.76 -2.00
CA LEU A 169 -0.88 6.78 -2.55
C LEU A 169 0.16 7.18 -1.51
N ASP A 170 -0.17 8.22 -0.74
CA ASP A 170 0.74 8.77 0.25
C ASP A 170 0.86 7.86 1.49
N GLU A 171 -0.21 7.13 1.83
CA GLU A 171 -0.17 6.07 2.84
C GLU A 171 0.72 4.90 2.40
N TRP A 172 0.62 4.46 1.14
CA TRP A 172 1.46 3.40 0.57
C TRP A 172 2.93 3.81 0.56
N ILE A 173 3.23 5.04 0.15
CA ILE A 173 4.59 5.59 0.22
C ILE A 173 5.08 5.65 1.68
N ALA A 174 4.24 6.11 2.62
CA ALA A 174 4.63 6.15 4.04
C ALA A 174 4.95 4.76 4.62
N LEU A 175 4.32 3.71 4.09
CA LEU A 175 4.56 2.30 4.44
C LEU A 175 5.63 1.61 3.58
N ASP A 176 6.28 2.35 2.69
CA ASP A 176 7.34 1.85 1.79
C ASP A 176 6.89 0.70 0.88
N TYR A 177 5.63 0.71 0.45
CA TYR A 177 5.15 -0.24 -0.54
C TYR A 177 5.90 -0.03 -1.85
N ASP A 178 6.09 -1.11 -2.61
CA ASP A 178 6.52 -0.97 -3.99
C ASP A 178 5.37 -0.47 -4.83
N ILE A 179 5.63 0.51 -5.69
CA ILE A 179 4.57 1.13 -6.49
C ILE A 179 5.03 1.25 -7.94
N THR A 180 4.33 0.53 -8.81
CA THR A 180 4.52 0.58 -10.25
C THR A 180 3.41 1.37 -10.92
N VAL A 181 3.79 2.33 -11.75
CA VAL A 181 2.91 3.06 -12.67
C VAL A 181 2.96 2.38 -14.04
N CYS A 182 1.94 1.59 -14.33
CA CYS A 182 1.73 0.96 -15.62
C CYS A 182 0.93 1.91 -16.53
N ASP A 183 1.63 2.83 -17.18
CA ASP A 183 1.06 3.85 -18.06
C ASP A 183 1.88 3.97 -19.37
N PRO A 184 1.37 3.46 -20.51
CA PRO A 184 2.05 3.56 -21.79
C PRO A 184 1.82 4.91 -22.49
N GLY A 185 1.09 5.84 -21.84
CA GLY A 185 0.75 7.14 -22.37
C GLY A 185 -0.68 7.23 -22.90
N LYS A 186 -1.19 8.46 -22.92
CA LYS A 186 -2.61 8.75 -23.21
C LYS A 186 -3.04 8.27 -24.58
N GLN A 187 -2.19 8.46 -25.59
CA GLN A 187 -2.50 8.08 -26.96
C GLN A 187 -2.70 6.57 -27.07
N GLU A 188 -1.71 5.79 -26.64
CA GLU A 188 -1.75 4.32 -26.64
C GLU A 188 -2.95 3.77 -25.85
N VAL A 189 -3.25 4.33 -24.67
CA VAL A 189 -4.43 3.93 -23.89
C VAL A 189 -5.72 4.15 -24.68
N MET A 190 -5.87 5.31 -25.31
CA MET A 190 -7.06 5.61 -26.10
C MET A 190 -7.15 4.72 -27.35
N ASP A 191 -6.03 4.40 -27.98
CA ASP A 191 -5.95 3.51 -29.14
C ASP A 191 -6.37 2.08 -28.77
N ARG A 192 -5.87 1.56 -27.65
CA ARG A 192 -6.30 0.26 -27.10
C ARG A 192 -7.80 0.22 -26.81
N LEU A 193 -8.37 1.31 -26.30
CA LEU A 193 -9.80 1.38 -26.03
C LEU A 193 -10.63 1.38 -27.31
N ARG A 194 -10.20 2.12 -28.34
CA ARG A 194 -10.86 2.13 -29.66
C ARG A 194 -10.80 0.77 -30.34
N ALA A 195 -9.64 0.11 -30.31
CA ALA A 195 -9.43 -1.19 -30.95
C ALA A 195 -10.32 -2.31 -30.37
N ARG A 196 -10.70 -2.21 -29.08
CA ARG A 196 -11.57 -3.20 -28.41
C ARG A 196 -13.05 -3.08 -28.80
N GLY A 197 -13.40 -2.20 -29.73
CA GLY A 197 -14.79 -2.02 -30.18
C GLY A 197 -15.74 -1.49 -29.09
N MET A 198 -15.20 -1.10 -27.92
CA MET A 198 -15.99 -0.39 -26.93
C MET A 198 -16.24 1.01 -27.47
N ASP A 199 -17.48 1.33 -27.84
CA ASP A 199 -17.94 2.72 -27.76
C ASP A 199 -17.59 3.17 -26.35
N VAL A 200 -16.55 4.01 -26.23
CA VAL A 200 -15.78 4.13 -24.99
C VAL A 200 -16.71 4.77 -23.98
N GLY A 201 -17.39 3.92 -23.19
CA GLY A 201 -18.49 4.38 -22.36
C GLY A 201 -18.03 5.55 -21.50
N LYS A 202 -18.88 6.57 -21.35
CA LYS A 202 -18.54 7.86 -20.70
C LYS A 202 -17.73 7.69 -19.40
N ARG A 203 -17.99 6.62 -18.63
CA ARG A 203 -17.28 6.28 -17.40
C ARG A 203 -15.83 5.85 -17.60
N LEU A 204 -15.53 5.03 -18.62
CA LEU A 204 -14.18 4.57 -18.92
C LEU A 204 -13.32 5.74 -19.40
N GLN A 205 -13.85 6.59 -20.27
CA GLN A 205 -13.22 7.86 -20.67
C GLN A 205 -12.99 8.76 -19.45
N ALA A 206 -13.99 8.93 -18.58
CA ALA A 206 -13.84 9.71 -17.36
C ALA A 206 -12.74 9.16 -16.45
N GLY A 207 -12.60 7.84 -16.34
CA GLY A 207 -11.50 7.19 -15.60
C GLY A 207 -10.13 7.48 -16.18
N VAL A 208 -9.97 7.42 -17.51
CA VAL A 208 -8.73 7.77 -18.21
C VAL A 208 -8.38 9.26 -17.99
N LEU A 209 -9.35 10.16 -18.19
CA LEU A 209 -9.15 11.59 -17.97
C LEU A 209 -8.84 11.92 -16.51
N GLN A 210 -9.48 11.22 -15.56
CA GLN A 210 -9.22 11.38 -14.14
C GLN A 210 -7.79 10.95 -13.78
N TRP A 211 -7.29 9.86 -14.36
CA TRP A 211 -5.91 9.40 -14.19
C TRP A 211 -4.91 10.48 -14.62
N TYR A 212 -5.00 10.94 -15.88
CA TYR A 212 -4.03 11.92 -16.39
C TYR A 212 -4.08 13.26 -15.67
N ARG A 213 -5.24 13.66 -15.11
CA ARG A 213 -5.34 14.84 -14.25
C ARG A 213 -4.57 14.73 -12.94
N GLN A 214 -4.23 13.53 -12.48
CA GLN A 214 -3.43 13.36 -11.26
C GLN A 214 -1.96 13.73 -11.46
N GLY A 215 -1.46 13.73 -12.70
CA GLY A 215 -0.04 13.98 -12.99
C GLY A 215 0.91 12.96 -12.34
N ILE A 216 0.43 11.77 -12.01
CA ILE A 216 1.23 10.70 -11.40
C ILE A 216 2.15 10.10 -12.48
N THR A 217 3.44 10.00 -12.16
CA THR A 217 4.45 9.36 -13.00
C THR A 217 5.29 8.42 -12.15
N GLN A 218 5.91 7.40 -12.78
CA GLN A 218 6.84 6.51 -12.08
C GLN A 218 7.97 7.31 -11.42
N THR A 219 8.62 8.20 -12.18
CA THR A 219 9.70 9.07 -11.67
C THR A 219 9.28 9.90 -10.46
N GLY A 220 8.05 10.43 -10.45
CA GLY A 220 7.54 11.19 -9.31
C GLY A 220 7.32 10.33 -8.08
N ILE A 221 6.89 9.09 -8.25
CA ILE A 221 6.76 8.12 -7.16
C ILE A 221 8.14 7.70 -6.64
N ASP A 222 9.07 7.38 -7.53
CA ASP A 222 10.43 6.96 -7.18
C ASP A 222 11.14 8.02 -6.33
N ALA A 223 11.03 9.29 -6.73
CA ALA A 223 11.61 10.41 -5.95
C ALA A 223 11.03 10.48 -4.52
N ARG A 224 9.74 10.20 -4.36
CA ARG A 224 9.06 10.21 -3.05
C ARG A 224 9.41 8.99 -2.20
N LEU A 225 9.50 7.81 -2.81
CA LEU A 225 9.98 6.59 -2.14
C LEU A 225 11.44 6.73 -1.72
N LYS A 226 12.30 7.28 -2.59
CA LYS A 226 13.70 7.59 -2.26
C LYS A 226 13.80 8.50 -1.03
N ALA A 227 13.02 9.59 -1.00
CA ALA A 227 12.96 10.49 0.16
C ALA A 227 12.44 9.79 1.43
N ARG A 228 11.46 8.87 1.30
CA ARG A 228 10.98 8.06 2.41
C ARG A 228 12.06 7.11 2.93
N ARG A 229 12.73 6.39 2.03
CA ARG A 229 13.79 5.42 2.36
C ARG A 229 15.00 6.09 3.01
N SER A 230 15.36 7.31 2.62
CA SER A 230 16.34 8.13 3.35
C SER A 230 15.94 8.37 4.81
N ARG A 231 14.66 8.69 5.06
CA ARG A 231 14.15 8.87 6.44
C ARG A 231 14.12 7.57 7.22
N LEU A 232 13.73 6.47 6.58
CA LEU A 232 13.75 5.14 7.20
C LEU A 232 15.19 4.72 7.55
N ALA A 233 16.16 5.00 6.68
CA ALA A 233 17.57 4.69 6.91
C ALA A 233 18.16 5.46 8.11
N ALA A 234 17.79 6.73 8.27
CA ALA A 234 18.16 7.51 9.47
C ALA A 234 17.64 6.91 10.78
N LEU A 235 16.61 6.05 10.71
CA LEU A 235 16.01 5.33 11.83
C LEU A 235 16.47 3.86 11.91
N GLY A 236 17.41 3.46 11.05
CA GLY A 236 17.86 2.09 10.84
C GLY A 236 16.94 1.24 9.95
N LEU A 237 15.67 1.61 9.78
CA LEU A 237 14.64 0.78 9.14
C LEU A 237 14.82 0.57 7.62
N ALA A 238 15.84 1.16 6.98
CA ALA A 238 16.19 0.97 5.55
C ALA A 238 17.72 1.09 5.31
N ASN A 239 18.25 0.53 4.20
CA ASN A 239 19.71 0.41 3.94
C ASN A 239 20.27 1.68 3.31
N GLY A 240 19.38 2.58 2.93
CA GLY A 240 19.68 3.75 2.17
C GLY A 240 18.54 4.11 1.22
N PRO A 241 18.68 5.23 0.51
CA PRO A 241 17.66 5.77 -0.40
C PRO A 241 17.31 4.83 -1.56
N ASP A 242 18.29 4.05 -2.02
CA ASP A 242 18.18 3.22 -3.23
C ASP A 242 17.92 1.74 -2.91
N ALA A 243 17.73 1.40 -1.63
CA ALA A 243 17.33 0.05 -1.24
C ALA A 243 15.95 -0.26 -1.84
N GLY A 244 15.77 -1.48 -2.37
CA GLY A 244 14.45 -2.01 -2.70
C GLY A 244 13.58 -2.18 -1.44
N PRO A 245 12.35 -2.70 -1.56
CA PRO A 245 11.59 -3.13 -0.38
C PRO A 245 12.46 -4.13 0.41
N ILE A 246 12.25 -4.25 1.71
CA ILE A 246 13.14 -5.00 2.62
C ILE A 246 13.24 -6.47 2.19
N GLY A 247 14.21 -6.77 1.33
CA GLY A 247 14.58 -8.09 0.80
C GLY A 247 16.10 -8.30 0.74
N SER A 248 16.87 -7.26 1.03
CA SER A 248 18.31 -7.31 1.31
C SER A 248 18.58 -6.35 2.48
N GLN A 249 18.52 -6.92 3.69
CA GLN A 249 18.33 -6.34 5.04
C GLN A 249 18.94 -4.97 5.36
N PRO A 250 18.11 -4.08 5.97
CA PRO A 250 18.58 -2.97 6.82
C PRO A 250 17.80 -2.82 8.14
N ALA A 251 18.50 -2.62 9.25
CA ALA A 251 18.01 -2.96 10.59
C ALA A 251 17.00 -1.99 11.25
N ARG A 252 15.79 -2.49 11.62
CA ARG A 252 15.51 -2.98 13.01
C ARG A 252 14.19 -3.77 13.09
N PRO A 253 14.24 -5.11 12.98
CA PRO A 253 13.81 -5.96 14.10
C PRO A 253 14.70 -7.22 14.22
N ALA A 254 14.97 -7.67 15.45
CA ALA A 254 15.60 -8.96 15.69
C ALA A 254 15.21 -9.47 17.06
N TRP A 255 13.95 -9.92 17.25
CA TRP A 255 13.43 -10.71 18.39
C TRP A 255 12.06 -11.31 18.03
#